data_AF-A0A8C3W577-F1
#
_entry.id   AF-A0A8C3W577-F1
#
_cell.length_a   1.000
_cell.length_b   1.000
_cell.length_c   1.000
_cell.angle_alpha   90.00
_cell.angle_beta   90.00
_cell.angle_gamma   90.00
#
_symmetry.space_group_name_H-M   'P 1'
#
loop_
_entity.id
_entity.type
_entity.pdbx_description
1 polymer ?
#
loop_
_entity_poly.entity_id
_entity_poly.type
_entity_poly.pdbx_seq_one_letter_code
_entity_poly.pdbx_strand_id
1 'polypeptide(L)'
;MAGIYEFLRAWGHQKLESMRGCPIKNYVMLMSRLSGWQTQVSSVRTEVISKGGLLLLSCHEVRGEMESQLESIRKDILEQVQSECRSRSQQLIAELTDFVKAFQSINSDIHAIAWCSQKLNEANQRHAELEEQMGYTRSLSELVHNHFGLLNAENEALDISLLDAWESFQFEKSQASEFLLSKRHAIVPKLQQLMVAVLAELEDLIDTALSSPFMDPAQEQRSTERQLISLERQFQSTASYLGELHHAYTTFTGTGMGPSAETRAGTEGPPQVALSKSRESHTFILVFYLFIYLGRHPQRMEVPRLGVKSELQLPAYTTATAMPGP
;
A
#
# COMPACT_ATOMS: atom_id res chain seq x y z
N MET A 1 7.77 -50.08 3.77
CA MET A 1 6.42 -50.32 3.22
C MET A 1 5.32 -49.69 4.06
N ALA A 2 5.14 -50.05 5.35
CA ALA A 2 4.08 -49.46 6.19
C ALA A 2 4.08 -47.91 6.21
N GLY A 3 5.23 -47.27 6.45
CA GLY A 3 5.33 -45.81 6.45
C GLY A 3 5.16 -45.14 5.08
N ILE A 4 5.31 -45.87 3.97
CA ILE A 4 4.98 -45.36 2.63
C ILE A 4 3.45 -45.34 2.50
N TYR A 5 2.80 -46.45 2.83
CA TYR A 5 1.35 -46.59 2.76
C TYR A 5 0.61 -45.61 3.68
N GLU A 6 1.10 -45.39 4.90
CA GLU A 6 0.56 -44.37 5.82
C GLU A 6 0.64 -42.97 5.23
N PHE A 7 1.75 -42.63 4.57
CA PHE A 7 1.90 -41.34 3.91
C PHE A 7 0.97 -41.20 2.70
N LEU A 8 0.89 -42.23 1.85
CA LEU A 8 -0.01 -42.24 0.69
C LEU A 8 -1.47 -42.03 1.13
N ARG A 9 -1.88 -42.67 2.23
CA ARG A 9 -3.23 -42.53 2.79
C ARG A 9 -3.49 -41.16 3.41
N ALA A 10 -2.45 -40.52 3.94
CA ALA A 10 -2.53 -39.17 4.51
C ALA A 10 -2.38 -38.06 3.46
N TRP A 11 -2.00 -38.40 2.22
CA TRP A 11 -1.89 -37.45 1.13
C TRP A 11 -3.27 -36.98 0.67
N GLY A 12 -3.39 -35.68 0.44
CA GLY A 12 -4.62 -35.07 -0.03
C GLY A 12 -4.49 -33.56 -0.16
N HIS A 13 -5.56 -32.92 -0.65
CA HIS A 13 -5.56 -31.50 -0.97
C HIS A 13 -5.18 -30.60 0.22
N GLN A 14 -5.61 -30.94 1.45
CA GLN A 14 -5.21 -30.19 2.64
C GLN A 14 -3.69 -30.21 2.89
N LYS A 15 -3.04 -31.35 2.62
CA LYS A 15 -1.59 -31.47 2.76
C LYS A 15 -0.88 -30.67 1.67
N LEU A 16 -1.39 -30.73 0.45
CA LEU A 16 -0.93 -29.94 -0.69
C LEU A 16 -0.96 -28.43 -0.34
N GLU A 17 -2.11 -27.92 0.09
CA GLU A 17 -2.29 -26.52 0.45
C GLU A 17 -1.38 -26.08 1.61
N SER A 18 -1.17 -26.95 2.62
CA SER A 18 -0.26 -26.64 3.73
C SER A 18 1.20 -26.43 3.32
N MET A 19 1.57 -26.85 2.10
CA MET A 19 2.93 -26.66 1.58
C MET A 19 3.12 -25.33 0.86
N ARG A 20 2.06 -24.62 0.44
CA ARG A 20 2.22 -23.34 -0.27
C ARG A 20 3.04 -22.36 0.56
N GLY A 21 4.01 -21.71 -0.09
CA GLY A 21 4.90 -20.76 0.59
C GLY A 21 5.88 -21.38 1.60
N CYS A 22 6.03 -22.71 1.64
CA CYS A 22 7.05 -23.33 2.48
C CYS A 22 8.47 -23.06 1.93
N PRO A 23 9.50 -23.09 2.80
CA PRO A 23 10.89 -23.03 2.35
C PRO A 23 11.21 -24.09 1.28
N ILE A 24 11.96 -23.70 0.25
CA ILE A 24 12.34 -24.55 -0.90
C ILE A 24 12.95 -25.87 -0.46
N LYS A 25 13.76 -25.85 0.62
CA LYS A 25 14.37 -27.04 1.22
C LYS A 25 13.34 -28.14 1.54
N ASN A 26 12.13 -27.76 1.95
CA ASN A 26 11.07 -28.72 2.28
C ASN A 26 10.57 -29.45 1.05
N TYR A 27 10.41 -28.74 -0.08
CA TYR A 27 10.05 -29.34 -1.36
C TYR A 27 11.15 -30.27 -1.85
N VAL A 28 12.42 -29.86 -1.80
CA VAL A 28 13.57 -30.69 -2.20
C VAL A 28 13.61 -31.99 -1.39
N MET A 29 13.50 -31.90 -0.06
CA MET A 29 13.48 -33.08 0.82
C MET A 29 12.32 -34.03 0.49
N LEU A 30 11.13 -33.49 0.21
CA LEU A 30 9.97 -34.29 -0.17
C LEU A 30 10.20 -34.99 -1.52
N MET A 31 10.71 -34.27 -2.52
CA MET A 31 11.00 -34.82 -3.84
C MET A 31 12.05 -35.93 -3.80
N SER A 32 13.12 -35.76 -3.01
CA SER A 32 14.12 -36.80 -2.77
C SER A 32 13.55 -38.03 -2.05
N ARG A 33 12.62 -37.83 -1.11
CA ARG A 33 11.95 -38.93 -0.43
C ARG A 33 11.02 -39.70 -1.36
N LEU A 34 10.26 -39.01 -2.21
CA LEU A 34 9.38 -39.62 -3.20
C LEU A 34 10.17 -40.43 -4.23
N SER A 35 11.31 -39.93 -4.72
CA SER A 35 12.18 -40.71 -5.63
C SER A 35 12.78 -41.94 -4.94
N GLY A 36 13.22 -41.80 -3.69
CA GLY A 36 13.67 -42.93 -2.87
C GLY A 36 12.59 -44.00 -2.69
N TRP A 37 11.33 -43.60 -2.47
CA TRP A 37 10.22 -44.54 -2.35
C TRP A 37 9.81 -45.17 -3.67
N GLN A 38 9.86 -44.43 -4.77
CA GLN A 38 9.62 -44.98 -6.11
C GLN A 38 10.61 -46.12 -6.39
N THR A 39 11.90 -45.91 -6.16
CA THR A 39 12.92 -46.96 -6.35
C THR A 39 12.70 -48.17 -5.43
N GLN A 40 12.30 -47.94 -4.18
CA GLN A 40 11.98 -49.02 -3.24
C GLN A 40 10.77 -49.84 -3.70
N VAL A 41 9.68 -49.20 -4.13
CA VAL A 41 8.47 -49.89 -4.61
C VAL A 41 8.76 -50.66 -5.90
N SER A 42 9.52 -50.07 -6.83
CA SER A 42 9.96 -50.74 -8.07
C SER A 42 10.84 -51.97 -7.82
N SER A 43 11.56 -52.03 -6.69
CA SER A 43 12.42 -53.16 -6.32
C SER A 43 11.68 -54.34 -5.69
N VAL A 44 10.38 -54.18 -5.37
CA VAL A 44 9.57 -55.23 -4.75
C VAL A 44 9.32 -56.35 -5.77
N ARG A 45 9.56 -57.60 -5.34
CA ARG A 45 9.29 -58.78 -6.16
C ARG A 45 7.80 -58.86 -6.50
N THR A 46 7.49 -59.18 -7.75
CA THR A 46 6.12 -59.34 -8.24
C THR A 46 5.41 -60.55 -7.65
N GLU A 47 6.16 -61.55 -7.20
CA GLU A 47 5.63 -62.77 -6.60
C GLU A 47 6.37 -63.11 -5.29
N VAL A 48 5.61 -63.45 -4.25
CA VAL A 48 6.14 -63.85 -2.95
C VAL A 48 5.53 -65.19 -2.57
N ILE A 49 6.38 -66.18 -2.28
CA ILE A 49 5.95 -67.49 -1.82
C ILE A 49 5.92 -67.48 -0.29
N SER A 50 4.83 -67.96 0.30
CA SER A 50 4.69 -68.07 1.75
C SER A 50 5.71 -69.04 2.34
N LYS A 51 6.07 -68.84 3.62
CA LYS A 51 7.02 -69.69 4.32
C LYS A 51 6.44 -71.11 4.42
N GLY A 52 6.96 -72.04 3.62
CA GLY A 52 6.43 -73.41 3.48
C GLY A 52 5.93 -73.77 2.07
N GLY A 53 5.91 -72.82 1.11
CA GLY A 53 5.59 -73.11 -0.29
C GLY A 53 4.09 -73.30 -0.58
N LEU A 54 3.22 -73.03 0.40
CA LEU A 54 1.79 -73.35 0.30
C LEU A 54 0.97 -72.30 -0.46
N LEU A 55 1.44 -71.05 -0.50
CA LEU A 55 0.72 -69.93 -1.12
C LEU A 55 1.67 -69.08 -1.96
N LEU A 56 1.26 -68.76 -3.18
CA LEU A 56 1.91 -67.76 -4.03
C LEU A 56 1.08 -66.47 -3.97
N LEU A 57 1.69 -65.38 -3.53
CA LEU A 57 1.09 -64.05 -3.48
C LEU A 57 1.61 -63.22 -4.65
N SER A 58 0.72 -62.74 -5.51
CA SER A 58 1.05 -61.72 -6.50
C SER A 58 1.02 -60.35 -5.84
N CYS A 59 2.14 -59.62 -5.92
CA CYS A 59 2.26 -58.23 -5.47
C CYS A 59 2.06 -57.23 -6.61
N HIS A 60 1.74 -57.69 -7.82
CA HIS A 60 1.65 -56.84 -9.01
C HIS A 60 0.64 -55.70 -8.85
N GLU A 61 -0.57 -55.98 -8.38
CA GLU A 61 -1.62 -54.97 -8.21
C GLU A 61 -1.27 -53.94 -7.15
N VAL A 62 -0.84 -54.40 -5.96
CA VAL A 62 -0.45 -53.51 -4.85
C VAL A 62 0.75 -52.64 -5.23
N ARG A 63 1.72 -53.22 -5.94
CA ARG A 63 2.88 -52.48 -6.44
C ARG A 63 2.44 -51.42 -7.46
N GLY A 64 1.61 -51.79 -8.44
CA GLY A 64 1.10 -50.86 -9.44
C GLY A 64 0.27 -49.73 -8.84
N GLU A 65 -0.57 -50.03 -7.84
CA GLU A 65 -1.33 -49.02 -7.10
C GLU A 65 -0.39 -48.04 -6.39
N MET A 66 0.59 -48.53 -5.64
CA MET A 66 1.57 -47.68 -4.95
C MET A 66 2.40 -46.82 -5.92
N GLU A 67 2.85 -47.40 -7.04
CA GLU A 67 3.59 -46.66 -8.07
C GLU A 67 2.71 -45.55 -8.69
N SER A 68 1.44 -45.86 -8.99
CA SER A 68 0.50 -44.87 -9.54
C SER A 68 0.19 -43.75 -8.55
N GLN A 69 0.06 -44.06 -7.25
CA GLN A 69 -0.17 -43.06 -6.21
C GLN A 69 1.05 -42.17 -6.01
N LEU A 70 2.26 -42.74 -5.99
CA LEU A 70 3.49 -41.95 -5.90
C LEU A 70 3.65 -41.00 -7.10
N GLU A 71 3.33 -41.47 -8.31
CA GLU A 71 3.37 -40.63 -9.51
C GLU A 71 2.29 -39.55 -9.49
N SER A 72 1.07 -39.87 -9.04
CA SER A 72 0.00 -38.88 -8.84
C SER A 72 0.44 -37.80 -7.86
N ILE A 73 1.07 -38.15 -6.74
CA ILE A 73 1.59 -37.19 -5.75
C ILE A 73 2.63 -36.26 -6.38
N ARG A 74 3.57 -36.81 -7.16
CA ARG A 74 4.57 -36.01 -7.87
C ARG A 74 3.91 -35.02 -8.82
N LYS A 75 2.87 -35.46 -9.54
CA LYS A 75 2.09 -34.62 -10.44
C LYS A 75 1.35 -33.52 -9.69
N ASP A 76 0.69 -33.82 -8.57
CA ASP A 76 0.00 -32.82 -7.74
C ASP A 76 0.97 -31.73 -7.26
N ILE A 77 2.15 -32.13 -6.79
CA ILE A 77 3.20 -31.20 -6.34
C ILE A 77 3.67 -30.31 -7.50
N LEU A 78 3.90 -30.91 -8.68
CA LEU A 78 4.30 -30.15 -9.87
C LEU A 78 3.27 -29.10 -10.25
N GLU A 79 1.99 -29.50 -10.35
CA GLU A 79 0.89 -28.59 -10.69
C GLU A 79 0.76 -27.45 -9.69
N GLN A 80 0.87 -27.75 -8.39
CA GLN A 80 0.86 -26.76 -7.33
C GLN A 80 2.03 -25.77 -7.46
N VAL A 81 3.27 -26.27 -7.53
CA VAL A 81 4.46 -25.40 -7.61
C VAL A 81 4.43 -24.55 -8.88
N GLN A 82 4.00 -25.10 -10.02
CA GLN A 82 3.83 -24.33 -11.24
C GLN A 82 2.74 -23.27 -11.13
N SER A 83 1.63 -23.55 -10.44
CA SER A 83 0.59 -22.56 -10.20
C SER A 83 1.08 -21.44 -9.26
N GLU A 84 1.85 -21.78 -8.23
CA GLU A 84 2.44 -20.82 -7.30
C GLU A 84 3.48 -19.94 -7.99
N CYS A 85 4.38 -20.53 -8.77
CA CYS A 85 5.36 -19.81 -9.57
C CYS A 85 4.68 -18.82 -10.51
N ARG A 86 3.68 -19.26 -11.29
CA ARG A 86 2.94 -18.39 -12.22
C ARG A 86 2.27 -17.22 -11.50
N SER A 87 1.52 -17.51 -10.44
CA SER A 87 0.80 -16.47 -9.69
C SER A 87 1.76 -15.44 -9.09
N ARG A 88 2.87 -15.89 -8.48
CA ARG A 88 3.85 -14.99 -7.84
C ARG A 88 4.61 -14.16 -8.86
N SER A 89 5.08 -14.76 -9.95
CA SER A 89 5.75 -14.01 -11.01
C SER A 89 4.83 -12.96 -11.62
N GLN A 90 3.56 -13.29 -11.91
CA GLN A 90 2.60 -12.31 -12.43
C GLN A 90 2.36 -11.15 -11.48
N GLN A 91 2.19 -11.45 -10.19
CA GLN A 91 2.03 -10.44 -9.16
C GLN A 91 3.27 -9.54 -9.08
N LEU A 92 4.46 -10.14 -9.01
CA LEU A 92 5.71 -9.40 -8.88
C LEU A 92 5.99 -8.55 -10.13
N ILE A 93 5.78 -9.09 -11.35
CA ILE A 93 5.85 -8.31 -12.59
C ILE A 93 4.90 -7.11 -12.54
N ALA A 94 3.66 -7.29 -12.10
CA ALA A 94 2.69 -6.21 -12.00
C ALA A 94 3.12 -5.13 -10.99
N GLU A 95 3.59 -5.53 -9.80
CA GLU A 95 4.10 -4.62 -8.77
C GLU A 95 5.32 -3.83 -9.27
N LEU A 96 6.30 -4.50 -9.88
CA LEU A 96 7.50 -3.87 -10.45
C LEU A 96 7.15 -2.91 -11.59
N THR A 97 6.21 -3.29 -12.44
CA THR A 97 5.74 -2.46 -13.56
C THR A 97 5.02 -1.19 -13.06
N ASP A 98 4.27 -1.26 -11.95
CA ASP A 98 3.65 -0.08 -11.33
C ASP A 98 4.71 0.94 -10.87
N PHE A 99 5.77 0.46 -10.21
CA PHE A 99 6.90 1.32 -9.83
C PHE A 99 7.59 1.95 -11.04
N VAL A 100 7.89 1.15 -12.08
CA VAL A 100 8.51 1.64 -13.32
C VAL A 100 7.68 2.74 -13.97
N LYS A 101 6.35 2.57 -14.06
CA LYS A 101 5.45 3.61 -14.61
C LYS A 101 5.51 4.90 -13.81
N ALA A 102 5.60 4.82 -12.48
CA ALA A 102 5.74 6.00 -11.64
C ALA A 102 7.08 6.71 -11.90
N PHE A 103 8.18 5.97 -12.03
CA PHE A 103 9.51 6.52 -12.31
C PHE A 103 9.61 7.17 -13.69
N GLN A 104 8.94 6.62 -14.70
CA GLN A 104 8.92 7.19 -16.05
C GLN A 104 8.09 8.49 -16.14
N SER A 105 7.17 8.74 -15.21
CA SER A 105 6.32 9.95 -15.20
C SER A 105 7.00 11.22 -14.67
N ILE A 106 8.23 11.09 -14.17
CA ILE A 106 8.94 12.10 -13.35
C ILE A 106 9.13 13.48 -14.00
N ASN A 107 9.06 13.60 -15.33
CA ASN A 107 9.32 14.85 -16.05
C ASN A 107 8.07 15.70 -16.32
N SER A 108 6.87 15.22 -15.95
CA SER A 108 5.61 15.77 -16.48
C SER A 108 5.13 17.02 -15.74
N ASP A 109 5.14 17.02 -14.41
CA ASP A 109 4.76 18.18 -13.57
C ASP A 109 5.22 18.01 -12.10
N ILE A 110 4.89 18.97 -11.25
CA ILE A 110 5.24 18.96 -9.81
C ILE A 110 4.56 17.79 -9.07
N HIS A 111 3.33 17.42 -9.44
CA HIS A 111 2.61 16.31 -8.83
C HIS A 111 3.23 14.97 -9.22
N ALA A 112 3.68 14.81 -10.47
CA ALA A 112 4.40 13.65 -10.96
C ALA A 112 5.75 13.49 -10.26
N ILE A 113 6.47 14.59 -9.97
CA ILE A 113 7.70 14.58 -9.17
C ILE A 113 7.42 14.13 -7.73
N ALA A 114 6.38 14.68 -7.11
CA ALA A 114 5.99 14.33 -5.74
C ALA A 114 5.58 12.85 -5.64
N TRP A 115 4.75 12.40 -6.59
CA TRP A 115 4.32 11.01 -6.73
C TRP A 115 5.50 10.07 -6.95
N CYS A 116 6.41 10.40 -7.88
CA CYS A 116 7.62 9.63 -8.11
C CYS A 116 8.49 9.56 -6.84
N SER A 117 8.60 10.64 -6.07
CA SER A 117 9.37 10.66 -4.83
C SER A 117 8.73 9.75 -3.76
N GLN A 118 7.41 9.76 -3.65
CA GLN A 118 6.67 8.86 -2.78
C GLN A 118 6.91 7.40 -3.17
N LYS A 119 6.72 7.07 -4.45
CA LYS A 119 6.93 5.72 -4.98
C LYS A 119 8.37 5.26 -4.85
N LEU A 120 9.34 6.15 -5.00
CA LEU A 120 10.76 5.85 -4.79
C LEU A 120 11.04 5.52 -3.32
N ASN A 121 10.46 6.26 -2.38
CA ASN A 121 10.57 5.96 -0.96
C ASN A 121 9.93 4.60 -0.60
N GLU A 122 8.74 4.31 -1.13
CA GLU A 122 8.08 3.01 -0.98
C GLU A 122 8.95 1.87 -1.56
N ALA A 123 9.48 2.04 -2.77
CA ALA A 123 10.36 1.07 -3.43
C ALA A 123 11.68 0.85 -2.68
N ASN A 124 12.19 1.88 -1.99
CA ASN A 124 13.36 1.75 -1.13
C ASN A 124 13.06 0.95 0.14
N GLN A 125 11.90 1.20 0.77
CA GLN A 125 11.47 0.47 1.96
C GLN A 125 11.20 -1.01 1.67
N ARG A 126 10.53 -1.31 0.55
CA ARG A 126 10.15 -2.67 0.16
C ARG A 126 11.25 -3.41 -0.61
N HIS A 127 12.42 -2.81 -0.83
CA HIS A 127 13.44 -3.39 -1.71
C HIS A 127 13.88 -4.79 -1.27
N ALA A 128 14.17 -4.97 0.02
CA ALA A 128 14.62 -6.25 0.57
C ALA A 128 13.54 -7.33 0.47
N GLU A 129 12.28 -6.95 0.70
CA GLU A 129 11.14 -7.87 0.55
C GLU A 129 10.97 -8.30 -0.92
N LEU A 130 11.03 -7.37 -1.86
CA LEU A 130 10.91 -7.67 -3.29
C LEU A 130 12.07 -8.55 -3.78
N GLU A 131 13.29 -8.33 -3.29
CA GLU A 131 14.45 -9.16 -3.60
C GLU A 131 14.29 -10.59 -3.04
N GLU A 132 13.78 -10.73 -1.81
CA GLU A 132 13.46 -12.05 -1.24
C GLU A 132 12.37 -12.78 -2.04
N GLN A 133 11.29 -12.08 -2.41
CA GLN A 133 10.22 -12.63 -3.24
C GLN A 133 10.74 -13.08 -4.62
N MET A 134 11.63 -12.29 -5.22
CA MET A 134 12.29 -12.62 -6.48
C MET A 134 13.15 -13.88 -6.33
N GLY A 135 14.01 -13.94 -5.30
CA GLY A 135 14.88 -15.08 -5.03
C GLY A 135 14.09 -16.36 -4.73
N TYR A 136 13.01 -16.27 -3.97
CA TYR A 136 12.13 -17.40 -3.69
C TYR A 136 11.42 -17.90 -4.96
N THR A 137 10.86 -16.99 -5.75
CA THR A 137 10.15 -17.35 -7.00
C THR A 137 11.10 -18.03 -7.98
N ARG A 138 12.32 -17.52 -8.15
CA ARG A 138 13.37 -18.17 -8.95
C ARG A 138 13.73 -19.56 -8.42
N SER A 139 13.85 -19.71 -7.10
CA SER A 139 14.14 -21.00 -6.49
C SER A 139 13.03 -22.03 -6.74
N LEU A 140 11.76 -21.60 -6.85
CA LEU A 140 10.65 -22.46 -7.28
C LEU A 140 10.78 -22.85 -8.76
N SER A 141 11.11 -21.91 -9.65
CA SER A 141 11.39 -22.20 -11.07
C SER A 141 12.50 -23.24 -11.22
N GLU A 142 13.60 -23.08 -10.48
CA GLU A 142 14.73 -24.01 -10.47
C GLU A 142 14.34 -25.39 -9.93
N LEU A 143 13.50 -25.47 -8.89
CA LEU A 143 12.97 -26.73 -8.38
C LEU A 143 12.18 -27.49 -9.45
N VAL A 144 11.31 -26.78 -10.18
CA VAL A 144 10.52 -27.36 -11.28
C VAL A 144 11.45 -27.88 -12.37
N HIS A 145 12.43 -27.09 -12.77
CA HIS A 145 13.43 -27.46 -13.77
C HIS A 145 14.21 -28.72 -13.35
N ASN A 146 14.77 -28.74 -12.14
CA ASN A 146 15.67 -29.79 -11.68
C ASN A 146 14.97 -31.14 -11.42
N HIS A 147 13.72 -31.14 -10.95
CA HIS A 147 13.05 -32.38 -10.54
C HIS A 147 12.03 -32.93 -11.54
N PHE A 148 11.60 -32.10 -12.50
CA PHE A 148 10.55 -32.47 -13.45
C PHE A 148 10.96 -32.23 -14.91
N GLY A 149 12.05 -31.53 -15.18
CA GLY A 149 12.58 -31.31 -16.54
C GLY A 149 11.63 -30.58 -17.49
N LEU A 150 10.55 -29.98 -16.97
CA LEU A 150 9.44 -29.42 -17.75
C LEU A 150 9.13 -28.00 -17.26
N LEU A 151 9.71 -27.01 -17.96
CA LEU A 151 9.05 -25.73 -18.13
C LEU A 151 8.35 -25.79 -19.49
N ASN A 152 7.04 -25.51 -19.53
CA ASN A 152 6.43 -25.22 -20.82
C ASN A 152 6.96 -23.87 -21.32
N ALA A 153 6.84 -23.60 -22.62
CA ALA A 153 7.30 -22.35 -23.22
C ALA A 153 6.67 -21.11 -22.53
N GLU A 154 5.46 -21.24 -21.97
CA GLU A 154 4.79 -20.17 -21.23
C GLU A 154 5.50 -19.82 -19.92
N ASN A 155 5.93 -20.83 -19.15
CA ASN A 155 6.64 -20.64 -17.88
C ASN A 155 8.04 -20.07 -18.11
N GLU A 156 8.72 -20.48 -19.19
CA GLU A 156 10.02 -19.92 -19.57
C GLU A 156 9.89 -18.45 -20.01
N ALA A 157 8.91 -18.12 -20.85
CA ALA A 157 8.64 -16.74 -21.25
C ALA A 157 8.30 -15.84 -20.05
N LEU A 158 7.59 -16.40 -19.06
CA LEU A 158 7.21 -15.71 -17.84
C LEU A 158 8.39 -15.51 -16.89
N ASP A 159 9.33 -16.46 -16.81
CA ASP A 159 10.57 -16.33 -16.04
C ASP A 159 11.50 -15.25 -16.66
N ILE A 160 11.61 -15.23 -18.00
CA ILE A 160 12.30 -14.17 -18.74
C ILE A 160 11.66 -12.81 -18.46
N SER A 161 10.33 -12.71 -18.59
CA SER A 161 9.59 -11.46 -18.36
C SER A 161 9.76 -10.95 -16.93
N LEU A 162 9.88 -11.85 -15.95
CA LEU A 162 10.12 -11.49 -14.55
C LEU A 162 11.52 -10.89 -14.36
N LEU A 163 12.55 -11.48 -14.99
CA LEU A 163 13.90 -10.95 -14.97
C LEU A 163 13.96 -9.56 -15.63
N ASP A 164 13.36 -9.41 -16.82
CA ASP A 164 13.31 -8.15 -17.54
C ASP A 164 12.62 -7.05 -16.72
N ALA A 165 11.51 -7.38 -16.05
CA ALA A 165 10.79 -6.46 -15.18
C ALA A 165 11.62 -6.05 -13.95
N TRP A 166 12.36 -6.99 -13.36
CA TRP A 166 13.25 -6.72 -12.23
C TRP A 166 14.42 -5.82 -12.60
N GLU A 167 15.08 -6.10 -13.73
CA GLU A 167 16.18 -5.27 -14.25
C GLU A 167 15.69 -3.86 -14.60
N SER A 168 14.55 -3.76 -15.29
CA SER A 168 13.92 -2.47 -15.60
C SER A 168 13.59 -1.68 -14.34
N PHE A 169 13.04 -2.34 -13.32
CA PHE A 169 12.76 -1.71 -12.03
C PHE A 169 14.02 -1.17 -11.37
N GLN A 170 15.09 -1.95 -11.27
CA GLN A 170 16.34 -1.51 -10.64
C GLN A 170 16.99 -0.34 -11.39
N PHE A 171 16.98 -0.41 -12.72
CA PHE A 171 17.50 0.64 -13.59
C PHE A 171 16.70 1.94 -13.40
N GLU A 172 15.38 1.90 -13.55
CA GLU A 172 14.51 3.07 -13.46
C GLU A 172 14.50 3.66 -12.05
N LYS A 173 14.54 2.83 -11.01
CA LYS A 173 14.70 3.27 -9.62
C LYS A 173 15.98 4.10 -9.43
N SER A 174 17.09 3.62 -9.98
CA SER A 174 18.39 4.31 -9.90
C SER A 174 18.35 5.64 -10.65
N GLN A 175 17.78 5.65 -11.85
CA GLN A 175 17.61 6.85 -12.67
C GLN A 175 16.70 7.89 -11.99
N ALA A 176 15.57 7.46 -11.44
CA ALA A 176 14.67 8.34 -10.70
C ALA A 176 15.36 8.94 -9.47
N SER A 177 16.11 8.13 -8.72
CA SER A 177 16.88 8.60 -7.56
C SER A 177 17.92 9.65 -7.96
N GLU A 178 18.71 9.39 -9.00
CA GLU A 178 19.71 10.34 -9.50
C GLU A 178 19.06 11.62 -10.01
N PHE A 179 17.97 11.50 -10.77
CA PHE A 179 17.23 12.65 -11.28
C PHE A 179 16.70 13.54 -10.15
N LEU A 180 15.99 12.98 -9.16
CA LEU A 180 15.44 13.74 -8.04
C LEU A 180 16.54 14.40 -7.22
N LEU A 181 17.65 13.68 -6.99
CA LEU A 181 18.81 14.23 -6.29
C LEU A 181 19.42 15.41 -7.07
N SER A 182 19.60 15.26 -8.39
CA SER A 182 20.16 16.29 -9.25
C SER A 182 19.27 17.53 -9.33
N LYS A 183 17.93 17.37 -9.34
CA LYS A 183 16.98 18.48 -9.45
C LYS A 183 16.58 19.10 -8.11
N ARG A 184 17.07 18.55 -6.99
CA ARG A 184 16.67 18.97 -5.64
C ARG A 184 16.86 20.47 -5.41
N HIS A 185 17.98 21.01 -5.84
CA HIS A 185 18.33 22.42 -5.67
C HIS A 185 17.47 23.38 -6.51
N ALA A 186 16.76 22.89 -7.53
CA ALA A 186 15.86 23.69 -8.37
C ALA A 186 14.39 23.52 -7.95
N ILE A 187 13.98 22.30 -7.59
CA ILE A 187 12.59 21.98 -7.23
C ILE A 187 12.24 22.52 -5.85
N VAL A 188 13.13 22.36 -4.86
CA VAL A 188 12.85 22.79 -3.47
C VAL A 188 12.58 24.30 -3.39
N PRO A 189 13.40 25.20 -3.96
CA PRO A 189 13.12 26.63 -3.93
C PRO A 189 11.83 26.99 -4.68
N LYS A 190 11.54 26.30 -5.80
CA LYS A 190 10.31 26.54 -6.57
C LYS A 190 9.06 26.16 -5.77
N LEU A 191 9.08 25.03 -5.08
CA LEU A 191 8.00 24.62 -4.16
C LEU A 191 7.81 25.64 -3.04
N GLN A 192 8.91 26.10 -2.42
CA GLN A 192 8.85 27.13 -1.38
C GLN A 192 8.27 28.45 -1.90
N GLN A 193 8.66 28.88 -3.10
CA GLN A 193 8.12 30.08 -3.73
C GLN A 193 6.62 29.97 -4.01
N LEU A 194 6.17 28.82 -4.54
CA LEU A 194 4.73 28.57 -4.77
C LEU A 194 3.95 28.59 -3.46
N MET A 195 4.47 27.95 -2.40
CA MET A 195 3.83 27.98 -1.08
C MET A 195 3.72 29.41 -0.53
N VAL A 196 4.77 30.23 -0.66
CA VAL A 196 4.74 31.65 -0.24
C VAL A 196 3.71 32.44 -1.05
N ALA A 197 3.61 32.22 -2.35
CA ALA A 197 2.63 32.89 -3.20
C ALA A 197 1.19 32.51 -2.81
N VAL A 198 0.93 31.22 -2.57
CA VAL A 198 -0.38 30.72 -2.15
C VAL A 198 -0.75 31.23 -0.75
N LEU A 199 0.21 31.32 0.18
CA LEU A 199 -0.02 31.93 1.48
C LEU A 199 -0.40 33.41 1.36
N ALA A 200 0.28 34.17 0.50
CA ALA A 200 -0.07 35.57 0.25
C ALA A 200 -1.47 35.72 -0.36
N GLU A 201 -1.89 34.80 -1.24
CA GLU A 201 -3.26 34.77 -1.77
C GLU A 201 -4.30 34.47 -0.68
N LEU A 202 -4.01 33.55 0.25
CA LEU A 202 -4.89 33.28 1.39
C LEU A 202 -5.00 34.50 2.31
N GLU A 203 -3.90 35.22 2.55
CA GLU A 203 -3.90 36.47 3.33
C GLU A 203 -4.72 37.56 2.63
N ASP A 204 -4.57 37.75 1.32
CA ASP A 204 -5.35 38.71 0.53
C ASP A 204 -6.85 38.39 0.53
N LEU A 205 -7.22 37.10 0.47
CA LEU A 205 -8.61 36.67 0.63
C LEU A 205 -9.17 37.00 2.02
N ILE A 206 -8.37 36.84 3.07
CA ILE A 206 -8.76 37.23 4.43
C ILE A 206 -8.93 38.75 4.53
N ASP A 207 -7.97 39.53 4.03
CA ASP A 207 -8.03 40.99 4.04
C ASP A 207 -9.24 41.51 3.24
N THR A 208 -9.54 40.87 2.12
CA THR A 208 -10.75 41.14 1.32
C THR A 208 -12.01 40.86 2.13
N ALA A 209 -12.08 39.73 2.86
CA ALA A 209 -13.21 39.40 3.72
C ALA A 209 -13.41 40.39 4.87
N LEU A 210 -12.30 40.97 5.37
CA LEU A 210 -12.28 41.91 6.48
C LEU A 210 -12.43 43.39 6.04
N SER A 211 -12.56 43.64 4.74
CA SER A 211 -12.63 44.98 4.18
C SER A 211 -14.04 45.60 4.22
N SER A 212 -14.09 46.92 4.01
CA SER A 212 -15.30 47.75 4.10
C SER A 212 -16.57 47.21 3.41
N PRO A 213 -16.54 46.58 2.22
CA PRO A 213 -17.76 46.07 1.58
C PRO A 213 -18.35 44.80 2.24
N PHE A 214 -17.72 44.27 3.29
CA PHE A 214 -18.24 43.16 4.08
C PHE A 214 -18.53 43.57 5.53
N MET A 215 -18.03 44.74 5.93
CA MET A 215 -18.18 45.31 7.27
C MET A 215 -19.20 46.47 7.33
N ASP A 216 -19.72 46.93 6.17
CA ASP A 216 -20.71 48.01 6.11
C ASP A 216 -22.15 47.49 6.34
N PRO A 217 -22.83 47.88 7.44
CA PRO A 217 -24.20 47.48 7.71
C PRO A 217 -25.23 48.10 6.74
N ALA A 218 -24.84 49.07 5.91
CA ALA A 218 -25.71 49.67 4.89
C ALA A 218 -25.83 48.83 3.59
N GLN A 219 -25.06 47.75 3.48
CA GLN A 219 -24.96 46.96 2.25
C GLN A 219 -26.05 45.88 2.13
N GLU A 220 -26.32 45.45 0.90
CA GLU A 220 -27.39 44.48 0.64
C GLU A 220 -27.03 43.07 1.14
N GLN A 221 -27.66 42.65 2.23
CA GLN A 221 -27.39 41.39 2.95
C GLN A 221 -27.24 40.15 2.05
N ARG A 222 -28.13 39.97 1.06
CA ARG A 222 -28.13 38.76 0.20
C ARG A 222 -26.99 38.75 -0.82
N SER A 223 -26.51 39.92 -1.26
CA SER A 223 -25.38 39.98 -2.19
C SER A 223 -24.06 39.79 -1.43
N THR A 224 -23.94 40.38 -0.23
CA THR A 224 -22.81 40.16 0.68
C THR A 224 -22.68 38.69 1.12
N GLU A 225 -23.79 38.02 1.49
CA GLU A 225 -23.78 36.60 1.87
C GLU A 225 -23.28 35.69 0.72
N ARG A 226 -23.74 35.91 -0.51
CA ARG A 226 -23.29 35.12 -1.67
C ARG A 226 -21.82 35.32 -1.98
N GLN A 227 -21.34 36.56 -1.83
CA GLN A 227 -19.92 36.88 -2.04
C GLN A 227 -19.04 36.25 -0.97
N LEU A 228 -19.45 36.26 0.31
CA LEU A 228 -18.74 35.58 1.39
C LEU A 228 -18.68 34.06 1.19
N ILE A 229 -19.78 33.43 0.76
CA ILE A 229 -19.78 31.99 0.43
C ILE A 229 -18.83 31.68 -0.74
N SER A 230 -18.76 32.55 -1.75
CA SER A 230 -17.82 32.40 -2.86
C SER A 230 -16.37 32.51 -2.39
N LEU A 231 -16.09 33.49 -1.52
CA LEU A 231 -14.77 33.73 -0.95
C LEU A 231 -14.33 32.57 -0.05
N GLU A 232 -15.24 32.03 0.76
CA GLU A 232 -15.00 30.85 1.61
C GLU A 232 -14.62 29.64 0.76
N ARG A 233 -15.33 29.39 -0.34
CA ARG A 233 -15.01 28.29 -1.26
C ARG A 233 -13.64 28.48 -1.92
N GLN A 234 -13.31 29.71 -2.32
CA GLN A 234 -12.01 30.02 -2.89
C GLN A 234 -10.90 29.79 -1.85
N PHE A 235 -11.08 30.28 -0.62
CA PHE A 235 -10.16 30.03 0.48
C PHE A 235 -9.94 28.54 0.74
N GLN A 236 -11.02 27.75 0.79
CA GLN A 236 -10.92 26.28 0.98
C GLN A 236 -10.18 25.59 -0.17
N SER A 237 -10.42 25.99 -1.41
CA SER A 237 -9.71 25.47 -2.60
C SER A 237 -8.21 25.80 -2.54
N THR A 238 -7.87 27.06 -2.26
CA THR A 238 -6.49 27.54 -2.18
C THR A 238 -5.76 26.90 -0.99
N ALA A 239 -6.44 26.69 0.14
CA ALA A 239 -5.89 25.99 1.30
C ALA A 239 -5.63 24.49 1.02
N SER A 240 -6.53 23.83 0.28
CA SER A 240 -6.31 22.44 -0.16
C SER A 240 -5.06 22.34 -1.05
N TYR A 241 -4.90 23.27 -2.01
CA TYR A 241 -3.74 23.32 -2.87
C TYR A 241 -2.43 23.58 -2.10
N LEU A 242 -2.45 24.45 -1.08
CA LEU A 242 -1.31 24.62 -0.18
C LEU A 242 -0.94 23.31 0.54
N GLY A 243 -1.95 22.55 0.98
CA GLY A 243 -1.76 21.23 1.60
C GLY A 243 -1.05 20.26 0.66
N GLU A 244 -1.44 20.22 -0.61
CA GLU A 244 -0.78 19.39 -1.64
C GLU A 244 0.67 19.81 -1.88
N LEU A 245 0.93 21.11 -2.00
CA LEU A 245 2.30 21.66 -2.16
C LEU A 245 3.18 21.33 -0.95
N HIS A 246 2.64 21.46 0.26
CA HIS A 246 3.36 21.11 1.48
C HIS A 246 3.64 19.61 1.55
N HIS A 247 2.66 18.77 1.19
CA HIS A 247 2.85 17.33 1.11
C HIS A 247 3.97 16.97 0.12
N ALA A 248 3.95 17.52 -1.09
CA ALA A 248 5.02 17.35 -2.08
C ALA A 248 6.39 17.77 -1.54
N TYR A 249 6.47 18.91 -0.85
CA TYR A 249 7.69 19.38 -0.20
C TYR A 249 8.21 18.40 0.86
N THR A 250 7.35 17.92 1.76
CA THR A 250 7.74 17.00 2.84
C THR A 250 8.22 15.65 2.31
N THR A 251 7.53 15.10 1.30
CA THR A 251 7.90 13.84 0.64
C THR A 251 9.24 13.96 -0.10
N PHE A 252 9.45 15.08 -0.79
CA PHE A 252 10.65 15.32 -1.58
C PHE A 252 11.89 15.65 -0.74
N THR A 253 11.72 16.34 0.40
CA THR A 253 12.82 16.74 1.28
C THR A 253 13.12 15.72 2.38
N GLY A 254 12.20 14.79 2.66
CA GLY A 254 12.32 13.83 3.75
C GLY A 254 12.15 14.45 5.15
N THR A 255 11.73 15.72 5.25
CA THR A 255 11.61 16.45 6.52
C THR A 255 10.35 16.11 7.31
N GLY A 256 9.44 15.29 6.75
CA GLY A 256 8.18 14.87 7.37
C GLY A 256 8.27 13.70 8.35
N MET A 257 9.48 13.18 8.64
CA MET A 257 9.65 12.12 9.63
C MET A 257 10.81 12.44 10.55
N GLY A 258 10.50 12.79 11.79
CA GLY A 258 11.45 12.75 12.89
C GLY A 258 10.74 12.23 14.15
N PRO A 259 11.48 11.67 15.14
CA PRO A 259 12.94 11.62 15.24
C PRO A 259 13.50 10.19 15.42
N SER A 260 14.67 9.89 14.86
CA SER A 260 15.66 9.05 15.55
C SER A 260 17.04 9.14 14.92
N ALA A 261 17.95 9.71 15.71
CA ALA A 261 19.37 9.40 15.85
C ALA A 261 20.20 9.09 14.60
N GLU A 262 21.00 10.07 14.18
CA GLU A 262 22.42 9.79 13.93
C GLU A 262 23.28 11.01 14.28
N THR A 263 23.92 10.91 15.43
CA THR A 263 24.98 11.80 15.89
C THR A 263 26.19 11.64 14.97
N ARG A 264 26.57 12.69 14.25
CA ARG A 264 27.98 12.89 13.90
C ARG A 264 28.34 14.37 13.93
N ALA A 265 29.17 14.68 14.92
CA ALA A 265 29.81 15.96 15.12
C ALA A 265 30.80 16.27 13.98
N GLY A 266 30.79 17.51 13.53
CA GLY A 266 31.71 18.07 12.54
C GLY A 266 31.39 19.55 12.36
N THR A 267 32.06 20.37 13.17
CA THR A 267 32.05 21.84 13.19
C THR A 267 32.17 22.48 11.81
N GLU A 268 31.20 23.32 11.45
CA GLU A 268 31.38 24.63 10.80
C GLU A 268 30.03 25.36 10.80
N GLY A 269 29.98 26.53 11.46
CA GLY A 269 28.76 27.31 11.62
C GLY A 269 28.52 28.28 10.45
N PRO A 270 27.27 28.46 9.99
CA PRO A 270 26.89 29.56 9.10
C PRO A 270 25.96 30.60 9.81
N PRO A 271 25.69 31.76 9.18
CA PRO A 271 25.63 33.05 9.86
C PRO A 271 24.28 33.35 10.53
N GLN A 272 24.35 34.09 11.64
CA GLN A 272 23.27 34.48 12.56
C GLN A 272 22.16 35.39 12.00
N VAL A 273 21.89 35.41 10.69
CA VAL A 273 20.85 36.29 10.11
C VAL A 273 19.52 35.56 9.86
N ALA A 274 19.45 34.23 10.01
CA ALA A 274 18.24 33.44 9.72
C ALA A 274 17.35 33.11 10.95
N LEU A 275 17.75 33.46 12.17
CA LEU A 275 17.09 32.99 13.41
C LEU A 275 16.01 33.92 13.98
N SER A 276 15.75 35.09 13.39
CA SER A 276 14.65 35.96 13.80
C SER A 276 13.31 35.64 13.11
N LYS A 277 13.32 34.98 11.94
CA LYS A 277 12.10 34.61 11.19
C LYS A 277 11.51 33.25 11.57
N SER A 278 12.28 32.38 12.21
CA SER A 278 11.84 31.02 12.58
C SER A 278 10.86 30.99 13.76
N ARG A 279 10.75 32.07 14.54
CA ARG A 279 9.84 32.15 15.69
C ARG A 279 8.40 32.53 15.29
N GLU A 280 8.25 33.17 14.13
CA GLU A 280 6.94 33.47 13.52
C GLU A 280 6.34 32.22 12.88
N SER A 281 7.15 31.38 12.21
CA SER A 281 6.68 30.15 11.55
C SER A 281 6.04 29.12 12.49
N HIS A 282 6.53 28.99 13.73
CA HIS A 282 5.91 28.11 14.72
C HIS A 282 4.56 28.63 15.22
N THR A 283 4.38 29.95 15.22
CA THR A 283 3.11 30.59 15.59
C THR A 283 2.07 30.40 14.49
N PHE A 284 2.49 30.50 13.21
CA PHE A 284 1.63 30.23 12.05
C PHE A 284 1.19 28.77 11.94
N ILE A 285 2.08 27.79 12.21
CA ILE A 285 1.73 26.36 12.22
C ILE A 285 0.74 26.04 13.35
N LEU A 286 0.88 26.67 14.52
CA LEU A 286 -0.07 26.53 15.64
C LEU A 286 -1.44 27.13 15.32
N VAL A 287 -1.49 28.29 14.67
CA VAL A 287 -2.75 28.91 14.21
C VAL A 287 -3.42 28.04 13.13
N PHE A 288 -2.64 27.46 12.22
CA PHE A 288 -3.12 26.53 11.20
C PHE A 288 -3.67 25.22 11.80
N TYR A 289 -2.99 24.67 12.82
CA TYR A 289 -3.49 23.52 13.58
C TYR A 289 -4.77 23.85 14.36
N LEU A 290 -4.87 25.04 14.96
CA LEU A 290 -6.09 25.48 15.65
C LEU A 290 -7.26 25.63 14.66
N PHE A 291 -7.07 26.23 13.48
CA PHE A 291 -8.15 26.45 12.53
C PHE A 291 -8.65 25.16 11.86
N ILE A 292 -7.75 24.21 11.53
CA ILE A 292 -8.15 22.93 10.93
C ILE A 292 -8.85 22.02 11.94
N TYR A 293 -8.43 22.00 13.21
CA TYR A 293 -9.03 21.13 14.23
C TYR A 293 -10.26 21.74 14.93
N LEU A 294 -10.33 23.07 15.09
CA LEU A 294 -11.50 23.74 15.68
C LEU A 294 -12.60 24.06 14.65
N GLY A 295 -12.28 24.10 13.35
CA GLY A 295 -13.22 24.36 12.27
C GLY A 295 -14.26 23.25 12.00
N ARG A 296 -14.26 22.17 12.78
CA ARG A 296 -15.18 21.02 12.60
C ARG A 296 -16.41 21.00 13.51
N HIS A 297 -16.78 22.14 14.11
CA HIS A 297 -18.01 22.24 14.91
C HIS A 297 -18.92 23.40 14.44
N PRO A 298 -19.86 23.18 13.50
CA PRO A 298 -20.93 24.12 13.24
C PRO A 298 -22.23 23.56 13.80
N GLN A 299 -22.50 23.71 15.11
CA GLN A 299 -23.87 23.66 15.61
C GLN A 299 -24.10 24.70 16.69
N ARG A 300 -24.98 25.65 16.36
CA ARG A 300 -25.64 26.64 17.21
C ARG A 300 -24.75 27.70 17.85
N MET A 301 -24.51 28.77 17.11
CA MET A 301 -24.57 30.11 17.70
C MET A 301 -25.93 30.72 17.35
N GLU A 302 -26.85 30.70 18.32
CA GLU A 302 -28.03 31.55 18.28
C GLU A 302 -27.57 33.01 18.42
N VAL A 303 -27.87 33.79 17.39
CA VAL A 303 -27.65 35.24 17.38
C VAL A 303 -28.61 35.88 18.40
N PRO A 304 -28.14 36.68 19.37
CA PRO A 304 -29.02 37.39 20.28
C PRO A 304 -29.83 38.43 19.50
N ARG A 305 -31.12 38.16 19.26
CA ARG A 305 -32.04 39.16 18.74
C ARG A 305 -32.28 40.22 19.83
N LEU A 306 -31.67 41.38 19.66
CA LEU A 306 -32.02 42.59 20.39
C LEU A 306 -33.46 42.99 20.07
N GLY A 307 -34.32 42.89 21.08
CA GLY A 307 -35.38 43.86 21.36
C GLY A 307 -36.48 44.05 20.33
N VAL A 308 -37.45 43.12 20.28
CA VAL A 308 -38.84 43.49 19.99
C VAL A 308 -39.72 42.85 21.05
N LYS A 309 -40.27 43.68 21.94
CA LYS A 309 -41.34 43.31 22.87
C LYS A 309 -42.51 42.77 22.06
N SER A 310 -42.83 41.49 22.21
CA SER A 310 -44.15 40.96 21.91
C SER A 310 -44.67 40.34 23.19
N GLU A 311 -45.58 41.06 23.83
CA GLU A 311 -46.43 40.54 24.89
C GLU A 311 -47.21 39.34 24.33
N LEU A 312 -46.95 38.15 24.85
CA LEU A 312 -47.89 37.05 24.79
C LEU A 312 -48.09 36.54 26.22
N GLN A 313 -49.17 37.03 26.84
CA GLN A 313 -49.76 36.40 28.02
C GLN A 313 -50.36 35.05 27.62
N LEU A 314 -50.10 34.04 28.44
CA LEU A 314 -50.87 32.79 28.62
C LEU A 314 -50.40 32.20 29.97
N PRO A 315 -51.15 31.31 30.65
CA PRO A 315 -52.59 31.01 30.60
C PRO A 315 -53.22 31.00 32.01
N ALA A 316 -54.55 30.97 32.10
CA ALA A 316 -55.23 30.49 33.30
C ALA A 316 -56.14 29.31 32.95
N TYR A 317 -55.80 28.17 33.54
CA TYR A 317 -56.62 26.96 33.62
C TYR A 317 -57.94 27.25 34.34
N THR A 318 -59.05 26.67 33.87
CA THR A 318 -60.06 26.15 34.80
C THR A 318 -60.87 24.99 34.20
N THR A 319 -61.03 24.01 35.07
CA THR A 319 -61.68 22.71 35.00
C THR A 319 -63.20 22.76 34.94
N ALA A 320 -63.79 21.60 34.56
CA ALA A 320 -65.14 21.09 34.89
C ALA A 320 -66.30 21.55 33.99
N THR A 321 -67.39 20.81 33.75
CA THR A 321 -67.85 19.41 33.89
C THR A 321 -69.32 19.45 33.38
N ALA A 322 -69.82 18.33 32.82
CA ALA A 322 -71.24 17.92 32.70
C ALA A 322 -72.17 18.44 31.56
N MET A 323 -72.41 17.53 30.58
CA MET A 323 -73.70 16.83 30.26
C MET A 323 -74.90 17.68 29.69
N PRO A 324 -76.01 17.09 29.16
CA PRO A 324 -76.17 16.84 27.71
C PRO A 324 -77.57 17.21 27.11
N GLY A 325 -77.71 17.10 25.78
CA GLY A 325 -78.99 16.92 25.05
C GLY A 325 -79.85 18.16 24.81
N PRO A 326 -80.87 18.11 23.93
CA PRO A 326 -81.47 16.96 23.25
C PRO A 326 -81.03 16.73 21.79
#